data_AF-A0A663N586-F1
#
_entry.id   AF-A0A663N586-F1
#
_cell.length_a   1.000
_cell.length_b   1.000
_cell.length_c   1.000
_cell.angle_alpha   90.00
_cell.angle_beta   90.00
_cell.angle_gamma   90.00
#
_symmetry.space_group_name_H-M   'P 1'
#
loop_
_entity.id
_entity.type
_entity.pdbx_description
1 polymer ?
#
loop_
_entity_poly.entity_id
_entity_poly.type
_entity_poly.pdbx_seq_one_letter_code
_entity_poly.pdbx_strand_id
1 'polypeptide(L)'
;SNQHDISICRMKGKHEAECRNFVKVLLVRNESLLFICGTNAFNPVCANYSMDTLEPIGDNISGMARCPYDPKHANVALFTGGMLFTATVTDFLAIDAVIYRSLGDSPTLRTVKHDSKWFKEPYFVHAVEWRSHVYFFFREIAMEFNYLEKVVVSRVARVCKNDMGGSQRVLEKQWTSFLKARLNCSVPGDSHFYFNVIQAVTDILELDGRPVVLAVFSTPANSIPGSAVCAFDMTQVAAVFEGRFREQKSPESIWTPVDMPLGWGWGEPGWNQQEGTWGWRWGRRWGQGQGQPGLVPAGRVMGVAVGSEMGTGTRTGLARG
;
A
#
# COMPACT_ATOMS: atom_id res chain seq x y z
N SER A 1 5.61 -6.53 -27.30
CA SER A 1 6.07 -5.24 -27.86
C SER A 1 6.36 -5.41 -29.32
N ASN A 2 5.75 -4.57 -30.14
CA ASN A 2 6.07 -4.48 -31.57
C ASN A 2 7.38 -3.68 -31.75
N GLN A 3 7.92 -3.64 -32.97
CA GLN A 3 9.17 -2.91 -33.25
C GLN A 3 9.06 -1.40 -32.99
N HIS A 4 7.86 -0.83 -33.15
CA HIS A 4 7.61 0.59 -32.94
C HIS A 4 7.75 0.99 -31.46
N ASP A 5 7.12 0.24 -30.55
CA ASP A 5 7.23 0.45 -29.09
C ASP A 5 8.68 0.32 -28.62
N ILE A 6 9.41 -0.68 -29.13
CA ILE A 6 10.82 -0.91 -28.79
C ILE A 6 11.68 0.27 -29.24
N SER A 7 11.46 0.78 -30.46
CA SER A 7 12.17 1.95 -30.97
C SER A 7 11.91 3.19 -30.11
N ILE A 8 10.65 3.47 -29.75
CA ILE A 8 10.30 4.60 -28.88
C ILE A 8 10.96 4.47 -27.51
N CYS A 9 10.94 3.28 -26.91
CA CYS A 9 11.60 3.02 -25.63
C CYS A 9 13.10 3.34 -25.67
N ARG A 10 13.79 2.92 -26.74
CA ARG A 10 15.21 3.21 -26.93
C ARG A 10 15.48 4.69 -27.17
N MET A 11 14.63 5.37 -27.95
CA MET A 11 14.74 6.82 -28.17
C MET A 11 14.58 7.62 -26.87
N LYS A 12 13.83 7.09 -25.89
CA LYS A 12 13.73 7.66 -24.54
C LYS A 12 14.91 7.32 -23.61
N GLY A 13 15.97 6.70 -24.14
CA GLY A 13 17.23 6.45 -23.42
C GLY A 13 17.27 5.20 -22.56
N LYS A 14 16.31 4.26 -22.71
CA LYS A 14 16.32 2.99 -21.96
C LYS A 14 17.20 1.94 -22.64
N HIS A 15 17.73 1.00 -21.85
CA HIS A 15 18.58 -0.07 -22.37
C HIS A 15 17.76 -1.04 -23.24
N GLU A 16 18.38 -1.59 -24.28
CA GLU A 16 17.71 -2.52 -25.20
C GLU A 16 17.13 -3.75 -24.50
N ALA A 17 17.81 -4.24 -23.46
CA ALA A 17 17.33 -5.36 -22.64
C ALA A 17 16.05 -5.01 -21.85
N GLU A 18 15.84 -3.74 -21.49
CA GLU A 18 14.68 -3.27 -20.72
C GLU A 18 13.49 -2.94 -21.64
N CYS A 19 13.75 -2.66 -22.92
CA CYS A 19 12.74 -2.37 -23.94
C CYS A 19 12.06 -3.64 -24.47
N ARG A 20 11.54 -4.47 -23.57
CA ARG A 20 10.77 -5.68 -23.88
C ARG A 20 9.45 -5.70 -23.11
N ASN A 21 8.59 -6.64 -23.44
CA ASN A 21 7.35 -6.86 -22.67
C ASN A 21 7.63 -7.82 -21.52
N PHE A 22 7.70 -7.30 -20.30
CA PHE A 22 7.80 -8.11 -19.10
C PHE A 22 6.42 -8.22 -18.46
N VAL A 23 5.93 -9.44 -18.28
CA VAL A 23 4.66 -9.67 -17.58
C VAL A 23 4.84 -9.36 -16.10
N LYS A 24 4.01 -8.47 -15.57
CA LYS A 24 4.09 -7.96 -14.18
C LYS A 24 2.79 -8.13 -13.41
N VAL A 25 1.70 -8.43 -14.11
CA VAL A 25 0.40 -8.77 -13.52
C VAL A 25 -0.12 -9.99 -14.24
N LEU A 26 -0.50 -11.00 -13.47
CA LEU A 26 -1.20 -12.20 -13.93
C LEU A 26 -2.21 -12.57 -12.84
N LEU A 27 -3.49 -12.39 -13.14
CA LEU A 27 -4.57 -12.63 -12.19
C LEU A 27 -5.63 -13.53 -12.84
N VAL A 28 -6.19 -14.45 -12.05
CA VAL A 28 -7.40 -15.16 -12.43
C VAL A 28 -8.59 -14.21 -12.25
N ARG A 29 -9.25 -13.87 -13.35
CA ARG A 29 -10.40 -12.95 -13.33
C ARG A 29 -11.70 -13.69 -13.05
N ASN A 30 -11.87 -14.86 -13.67
CA ASN A 30 -12.95 -15.82 -13.43
C ASN A 30 -12.47 -17.22 -13.88
N GLU A 31 -13.34 -18.22 -13.84
CA GLU A 31 -13.02 -19.63 -14.17
C GLU A 31 -12.45 -19.84 -15.58
N SER A 32 -12.66 -18.91 -16.51
CA SER A 32 -12.25 -19.04 -17.93
C SER A 32 -11.30 -17.96 -18.41
N LEU A 33 -11.07 -16.90 -17.61
CA LEU A 33 -10.34 -15.72 -18.03
C LEU A 33 -9.18 -15.39 -17.09
N LEU A 34 -8.02 -15.17 -17.71
CA LEU A 34 -6.85 -14.54 -17.10
C LEU A 34 -6.83 -13.06 -17.45
N PHE A 35 -6.42 -12.22 -16.51
CA PHE A 35 -6.11 -10.82 -16.73
C PHE A 35 -4.60 -10.63 -16.63
N ILE A 36 -3.97 -10.24 -17.75
CA ILE A 36 -2.52 -10.15 -17.86
C ILE A 36 -2.13 -8.72 -18.23
N CYS A 37 -1.15 -8.17 -17.52
CA CYS A 37 -0.51 -6.92 -17.91
C CYS A 37 0.99 -7.07 -18.02
N GLY A 38 1.57 -6.37 -18.99
CA GLY A 38 3.01 -6.28 -19.15
C GLY A 38 3.49 -4.86 -19.39
N THR A 39 4.78 -4.63 -19.11
CA THR A 39 5.44 -3.33 -19.26
C THR A 39 5.44 -2.83 -20.70
N ASN A 40 5.36 -3.76 -21.66
CA ASN A 40 5.34 -3.55 -23.10
C ASN A 40 6.32 -2.45 -23.57
N ALA A 41 7.61 -2.61 -23.23
CA ALA A 41 8.67 -1.67 -23.56
C ALA A 41 8.38 -0.24 -23.06
N PHE A 42 8.12 -0.09 -21.76
CA PHE A 42 7.77 1.19 -21.14
C PHE A 42 6.53 1.85 -21.76
N ASN A 43 5.56 1.03 -22.21
CA ASN A 43 4.24 1.46 -22.64
C ASN A 43 3.21 0.42 -22.16
N PRO A 44 2.88 0.37 -20.86
CA PRO A 44 2.17 -0.75 -20.25
C PRO A 44 0.81 -1.03 -20.89
N VAL A 45 0.52 -2.31 -21.11
CA VAL A 45 -0.73 -2.78 -21.73
C VAL A 45 -1.26 -3.97 -20.92
N CYS A 46 -2.59 -4.05 -20.80
CA CYS A 46 -3.29 -5.19 -20.24
C CYS A 46 -4.25 -5.82 -21.25
N ALA A 47 -4.49 -7.12 -21.13
CA ALA A 47 -5.47 -7.84 -21.95
C ALA A 47 -6.07 -9.00 -21.16
N ASN A 48 -7.25 -9.46 -21.59
CA ASN A 48 -7.80 -10.72 -21.11
C ASN A 48 -7.27 -11.87 -21.98
N TYR A 49 -7.07 -13.03 -21.38
CA TYR A 49 -6.64 -14.24 -22.06
C TYR A 49 -7.55 -15.40 -21.65
N SER A 50 -7.78 -16.32 -22.58
CA SER A 50 -8.41 -17.62 -22.28
C SER A 50 -7.54 -18.39 -21.29
N MET A 51 -8.13 -18.96 -20.24
CA MET A 51 -7.39 -19.80 -19.31
C MET A 51 -6.92 -21.11 -19.96
N ASP A 52 -7.69 -21.65 -20.90
CA ASP A 52 -7.41 -22.95 -21.53
C ASP A 52 -6.41 -22.84 -22.68
N THR A 53 -6.58 -21.85 -23.55
CA THR A 53 -5.77 -21.71 -24.79
C THR A 53 -4.65 -20.69 -24.66
N LEU A 54 -4.68 -19.83 -23.62
CA LEU A 54 -3.79 -18.67 -23.49
C LEU A 54 -3.80 -17.74 -24.71
N GLU A 55 -4.92 -17.69 -25.42
CA GLU A 55 -5.16 -16.75 -26.52
C GLU A 55 -5.80 -15.46 -26.01
N PRO A 56 -5.45 -14.29 -26.57
CA PRO A 56 -6.01 -13.01 -26.16
C PRO A 56 -7.50 -12.94 -26.52
N ILE A 57 -8.30 -12.41 -25.59
CA ILE A 57 -9.75 -12.22 -25.73
C ILE A 57 -10.10 -10.73 -25.67
N GLY A 58 -10.74 -10.26 -26.73
CA GLY A 58 -11.16 -8.88 -26.88
C GLY A 58 -9.99 -7.91 -27.07
N ASP A 59 -10.28 -6.63 -26.85
CA ASP A 59 -9.30 -5.56 -27.07
C ASP A 59 -8.35 -5.37 -25.89
N ASN A 60 -7.14 -4.94 -26.22
CA ASN A 60 -6.16 -4.48 -25.25
C ASN A 60 -6.65 -3.19 -24.57
N ILE A 61 -6.40 -3.07 -23.27
CA ILE A 61 -6.65 -1.86 -22.51
C ILE A 61 -5.33 -1.25 -22.00
N SER A 62 -5.36 0.04 -21.69
CA SER A 62 -4.19 0.73 -21.13
C SER A 62 -3.72 0.07 -19.83
N GLY A 63 -2.41 -0.17 -19.71
CA GLY A 63 -1.78 -0.63 -18.47
C GLY A 63 -1.38 0.49 -17.52
N MET A 64 -1.61 1.76 -17.88
CA MET A 64 -1.31 2.92 -17.02
C MET A 64 -2.01 2.77 -15.67
N ALA A 65 -1.29 3.00 -14.57
CA ALA A 65 -1.74 2.78 -13.19
C ALA A 65 -2.10 1.31 -12.81
N ARG A 66 -1.99 0.35 -13.75
CA ARG A 66 -2.27 -1.08 -13.52
C ARG A 66 -1.00 -1.93 -13.53
N CYS A 67 -0.03 -1.53 -14.35
CA CYS A 67 1.23 -2.22 -14.56
C CYS A 67 2.36 -1.18 -14.64
N PRO A 68 3.54 -1.43 -14.05
CA PRO A 68 4.66 -0.49 -14.12
C PRO A 68 5.22 -0.37 -15.54
N TYR A 69 5.89 0.75 -15.79
CA TYR A 69 6.68 0.99 -17.01
C TYR A 69 8.01 0.24 -16.98
N ASP A 70 8.69 0.31 -15.85
CA ASP A 70 10.00 -0.32 -15.64
C ASP A 70 9.83 -1.76 -15.10
N PRO A 71 10.49 -2.76 -15.69
CA PRO A 71 10.40 -4.15 -15.21
C PRO A 71 10.95 -4.34 -13.80
N LYS A 72 11.84 -3.46 -13.33
CA LYS A 72 12.45 -3.52 -11.99
C LYS A 72 11.54 -2.96 -10.90
N HIS A 73 10.52 -2.18 -11.25
CA HIS A 73 9.58 -1.65 -10.26
C HIS A 73 8.70 -2.75 -9.71
N ALA A 74 8.50 -2.71 -8.39
CA ALA A 74 7.49 -3.52 -7.74
C ALA A 74 6.11 -2.94 -8.03
N ASN A 75 5.13 -3.84 -8.10
CA ASN A 75 3.74 -3.50 -8.28
C ASN A 75 2.89 -4.51 -7.54
N VAL A 76 1.71 -4.08 -7.17
CA VAL A 76 0.69 -4.92 -6.54
C VAL A 76 -0.54 -4.87 -7.42
N ALA A 77 -1.21 -6.01 -7.60
CA ALA A 77 -2.46 -6.12 -8.30
C ALA A 77 -3.32 -7.19 -7.62
N LEU A 78 -4.59 -6.88 -7.36
CA LEU A 78 -5.55 -7.75 -6.71
C LEU A 78 -6.91 -7.58 -7.40
N PHE A 79 -7.58 -8.69 -7.72
CA PHE A 79 -8.93 -8.68 -8.27
C PHE A 79 -9.92 -9.04 -7.15
N THR A 80 -10.94 -8.21 -6.91
CA THR A 80 -12.00 -8.53 -5.95
C THR A 80 -13.30 -7.78 -6.28
N GLY A 81 -14.45 -8.45 -6.15
CA GLY A 81 -15.76 -7.87 -6.42
C GLY A 81 -15.92 -7.32 -7.84
N GLY A 82 -15.29 -7.95 -8.85
CA GLY A 82 -15.30 -7.48 -10.24
C GLY A 82 -14.35 -6.32 -10.54
N MET A 83 -13.69 -5.77 -9.52
CA MET A 83 -12.82 -4.59 -9.62
C MET A 83 -11.35 -4.98 -9.51
N LEU A 84 -10.49 -4.24 -10.21
CA LEU A 84 -9.04 -4.36 -10.14
C LEU A 84 -8.47 -3.26 -9.25
N PHE A 85 -7.81 -3.68 -8.17
CA PHE A 85 -7.05 -2.84 -7.25
C PHE A 85 -5.57 -2.98 -7.56
N THR A 86 -4.87 -1.87 -7.78
CA THR A 86 -3.45 -1.87 -8.16
C THR A 86 -2.67 -0.83 -7.38
N ALA A 87 -1.38 -1.10 -7.19
CA ALA A 87 -0.44 -0.13 -6.64
C ALA A 87 0.85 -0.14 -7.46
N THR A 88 1.13 0.96 -8.14
CA THR A 88 2.26 1.12 -9.07
C THR A 88 2.46 2.61 -9.37
N VAL A 89 3.17 2.95 -10.45
CA VAL A 89 3.35 4.32 -10.96
C VAL A 89 2.52 4.58 -12.21
N THR A 90 2.12 5.83 -12.44
CA THR A 90 1.32 6.21 -13.62
C THR A 90 2.14 6.74 -14.79
N ASP A 91 3.38 7.14 -14.55
CA ASP A 91 4.20 7.85 -15.52
C ASP A 91 5.54 7.17 -15.79
N PHE A 92 6.13 7.48 -16.95
CA PHE A 92 7.41 6.92 -17.39
C PHE A 92 8.58 7.26 -16.45
N LEU A 93 8.53 8.43 -15.80
CA LEU A 93 9.56 8.88 -14.85
C LEU A 93 9.38 8.27 -13.45
N ALA A 94 8.28 7.53 -13.22
CA ALA A 94 7.94 6.90 -11.96
C ALA A 94 7.84 7.87 -10.76
N ILE A 95 7.35 9.09 -11.02
CA ILE A 95 7.16 10.13 -10.02
C ILE A 95 5.77 9.99 -9.35
N ASP A 96 4.75 9.63 -10.14
CA ASP A 96 3.37 9.55 -9.68
C ASP A 96 3.01 8.12 -9.24
N ALA A 97 3.46 7.75 -8.04
CA ALA A 97 3.04 6.52 -7.37
C ALA A 97 1.59 6.61 -6.90
N VAL A 98 0.83 5.54 -7.11
CA VAL A 98 -0.62 5.53 -6.93
C VAL A 98 -1.11 4.20 -6.38
N ILE A 99 -2.11 4.26 -5.47
CA ILE A 99 -3.06 3.16 -5.27
C ILE A 99 -4.31 3.48 -6.08
N TYR A 100 -4.68 2.58 -6.97
CA TYR A 100 -5.68 2.78 -8.00
C TYR A 100 -6.72 1.66 -7.98
N ARG A 101 -7.97 2.00 -8.30
CA ARG A 101 -9.03 1.04 -8.61
C ARG A 101 -9.64 1.35 -9.95
N SER A 102 -9.85 0.31 -10.75
CA SER A 102 -10.55 0.40 -12.03
C SER A 102 -11.24 -0.91 -12.38
N LEU A 103 -11.90 -0.93 -13.54
CA LEU A 103 -12.72 -2.05 -14.00
C LEU A 103 -13.93 -2.32 -13.07
N GLY A 104 -14.82 -3.19 -13.53
CA GLY A 104 -16.11 -3.42 -12.89
C GLY A 104 -17.06 -2.23 -13.05
N ASP A 105 -18.20 -2.30 -12.37
CA ASP A 105 -19.26 -1.29 -12.46
C ASP A 105 -19.07 -0.12 -11.47
N SER A 106 -17.87 0.01 -10.90
CA SER A 106 -17.53 1.03 -9.91
C SER A 106 -16.66 2.14 -10.50
N PRO A 107 -16.75 3.38 -9.99
CA PRO A 107 -15.96 4.49 -10.48
C PRO A 107 -14.46 4.22 -10.27
N THR A 108 -13.64 4.74 -11.19
CA THR A 108 -12.19 4.67 -11.04
C THR A 108 -11.75 5.63 -9.93
N LEU A 109 -10.98 5.13 -8.96
CA LEU A 109 -10.49 5.92 -7.84
C LEU A 109 -8.98 5.85 -7.76
N ARG A 110 -8.36 6.96 -7.35
CA ARG A 110 -6.91 7.06 -7.15
C ARG A 110 -6.57 7.79 -5.87
N THR A 111 -5.36 7.60 -5.39
CA THR A 111 -4.76 8.47 -4.37
C THR A 111 -4.48 9.87 -4.93
N VAL A 112 -4.45 10.87 -4.04
CA VAL A 112 -4.17 12.27 -4.40
C VAL A 112 -2.76 12.36 -4.97
N LYS A 113 -2.65 12.98 -6.15
CA LYS A 113 -1.38 13.14 -6.87
C LYS A 113 -0.52 14.21 -6.18
N HIS A 114 0.78 13.94 -6.06
CA HIS A 114 1.78 14.86 -5.48
C HIS A 114 1.49 15.32 -4.03
N ASP A 115 0.71 14.57 -3.26
CA ASP A 115 0.54 14.82 -1.83
C ASP A 115 1.42 13.85 -1.01
N SER A 116 2.50 14.41 -0.44
CA SER A 116 3.48 13.64 0.35
C SER A 116 2.90 13.01 1.62
N LYS A 117 1.73 13.48 2.09
CA LYS A 117 1.07 12.91 3.25
C LYS A 117 0.27 11.66 2.89
N TRP A 118 -0.12 11.50 1.62
CA TRP A 118 -0.62 10.25 1.07
C TRP A 118 0.51 9.28 0.78
N PHE A 119 1.54 9.73 0.04
CA PHE A 119 2.72 8.93 -0.26
C PHE A 119 3.98 9.76 -0.38
N LYS A 120 5.07 9.28 0.22
CA LYS A 120 6.41 9.81 -0.04
C LYS A 120 7.36 8.70 -0.47
N GLU A 121 7.57 8.61 -1.79
CA GLU A 121 8.43 7.59 -2.42
C GLU A 121 8.10 6.15 -1.95
N PRO A 122 6.87 5.66 -2.18
CA PRO A 122 6.46 4.35 -1.70
C PRO A 122 7.07 3.23 -2.55
N TYR A 123 7.33 2.09 -1.91
CA TYR A 123 7.62 0.82 -2.55
C TYR A 123 6.53 -0.19 -2.13
N PHE A 124 5.68 -0.56 -3.08
CA PHE A 124 4.56 -1.47 -2.86
C PHE A 124 5.03 -2.92 -2.76
N VAL A 125 4.49 -3.66 -1.79
CA VAL A 125 4.93 -5.03 -1.48
C VAL A 125 3.82 -6.04 -1.68
N HIS A 126 2.63 -5.81 -1.11
CA HIS A 126 1.52 -6.77 -1.24
C HIS A 126 0.16 -6.12 -1.03
N ALA A 127 -0.92 -6.81 -1.39
CA ALA A 127 -2.27 -6.44 -0.98
C ALA A 127 -3.12 -7.67 -0.69
N VAL A 128 -4.04 -7.54 0.26
CA VAL A 128 -4.98 -8.59 0.63
C VAL A 128 -6.39 -8.02 0.76
N GLU A 129 -7.38 -8.83 0.41
CA GLU A 129 -8.77 -8.55 0.73
C GLU A 129 -9.09 -9.07 2.14
N TRP A 130 -9.69 -8.22 2.98
CA TRP A 130 -10.24 -8.67 4.25
C TRP A 130 -11.53 -7.93 4.59
N ARG A 131 -12.62 -8.70 4.74
CA ARG A 131 -13.97 -8.20 5.00
C ARG A 131 -14.41 -7.15 3.96
N SER A 132 -14.66 -5.91 4.37
CA SER A 132 -15.15 -4.83 3.52
C SER A 132 -14.03 -3.96 2.93
N HIS A 133 -12.76 -4.31 3.16
CA HIS A 133 -11.61 -3.48 2.78
C HIS A 133 -10.57 -4.26 1.96
N VAL A 134 -9.77 -3.49 1.21
CA VAL A 134 -8.51 -3.96 0.65
C VAL A 134 -7.38 -3.29 1.42
N TYR A 135 -6.43 -4.11 1.88
CA TYR A 135 -5.26 -3.66 2.62
C TYR A 135 -4.04 -3.70 1.72
N PHE A 136 -3.25 -2.62 1.71
CA PHE A 136 -2.02 -2.49 0.93
C PHE A 136 -0.82 -2.37 1.86
N PHE A 137 0.17 -3.23 1.65
CA PHE A 137 1.42 -3.26 2.39
C PHE A 137 2.53 -2.64 1.54
N PHE A 138 3.24 -1.67 2.10
CA PHE A 138 4.29 -0.95 1.41
C PHE A 138 5.26 -0.35 2.42
N ARG A 139 6.38 0.18 1.93
CA ARG A 139 7.27 1.05 2.71
C ARG A 139 7.39 2.41 2.03
N GLU A 140 7.61 3.46 2.81
CA GLU A 140 7.75 4.82 2.31
C GLU A 140 8.68 5.63 3.22
N ILE A 141 9.05 6.84 2.81
CA ILE A 141 9.75 7.78 3.69
C ILE A 141 8.74 8.37 4.68
N ALA A 142 9.00 8.19 5.97
CA ALA A 142 8.15 8.70 7.05
C ALA A 142 8.19 10.23 7.14
N MET A 143 7.02 10.86 7.03
CA MET A 143 6.87 12.29 7.25
C MET A 143 7.02 12.67 8.73
N GLU A 144 6.74 11.73 9.64
CA GLU A 144 6.86 11.92 11.09
C GLU A 144 8.30 11.89 11.63
N PHE A 145 9.30 11.66 10.77
CA PHE A 145 10.72 11.72 11.13
C PHE A 145 11.50 12.73 10.27
N ASN A 146 10.82 13.44 9.36
CA ASN A 146 11.44 14.25 8.32
C ASN A 146 12.28 15.44 8.84
N TYR A 147 12.14 15.82 10.11
CA TYR A 147 12.90 16.89 10.76
C TYR A 147 14.31 16.46 11.20
N LEU A 148 14.58 15.15 11.30
CA LEU A 148 15.89 14.62 11.71
C LEU A 148 16.60 13.97 10.53
N GLU A 149 15.95 12.96 9.94
CA GLU A 149 16.57 12.12 8.91
C GLU A 149 15.50 11.51 7.98
N LYS A 150 15.92 11.11 6.78
CA LYS A 150 15.10 10.30 5.88
C LYS A 150 14.97 8.88 6.43
N VAL A 151 13.96 8.65 7.26
CA VAL A 151 13.65 7.33 7.80
C VAL A 151 12.62 6.62 6.93
N VAL A 152 12.95 5.43 6.43
CA VAL A 152 11.99 4.55 5.75
C VAL A 152 11.21 3.78 6.82
N VAL A 153 9.88 3.71 6.68
CA VAL A 153 9.01 2.92 7.55
C VAL A 153 8.09 2.03 6.72
N SER A 154 7.65 0.94 7.33
CA SER A 154 6.65 0.04 6.77
C SER A 154 5.25 0.46 7.16
N ARG A 155 4.32 0.36 6.21
CA ARG A 155 2.94 0.80 6.33
C ARG A 155 1.99 -0.29 5.89
N VAL A 156 0.81 -0.25 6.50
CA VAL A 156 -0.40 -0.86 5.96
C VAL A 156 -1.41 0.26 5.73
N ALA A 157 -1.99 0.31 4.54
CA ALA A 157 -3.12 1.19 4.23
C ALA A 157 -4.38 0.37 3.98
N ARG A 158 -5.56 0.96 4.23
CA ARG A 158 -6.85 0.36 3.87
C ARG A 158 -7.64 1.30 2.96
N VAL A 159 -8.47 0.71 2.11
CA VAL A 159 -9.55 1.38 1.36
C VAL A 159 -10.81 0.53 1.43
N CYS A 160 -11.99 1.17 1.44
CA CYS A 160 -13.28 0.49 1.38
C CYS A 160 -13.52 -0.05 -0.04
N LYS A 161 -14.00 -1.29 -0.14
CA LYS A 161 -14.37 -1.88 -1.44
C LYS A 161 -15.48 -1.11 -2.14
N ASN A 162 -16.44 -0.59 -1.37
CA ASN A 162 -17.60 0.18 -1.84
C ASN A 162 -17.36 1.70 -1.88
N ASP A 163 -16.11 2.18 -1.80
CA ASP A 163 -15.81 3.61 -1.93
C ASP A 163 -16.28 4.10 -3.32
N MET A 164 -17.00 5.22 -3.36
CA MET A 164 -17.53 5.81 -4.60
C MET A 164 -16.81 7.11 -4.98
N GLY A 165 -15.81 7.50 -4.19
CA GLY A 165 -15.11 8.77 -4.31
C GLY A 165 -15.84 9.92 -3.63
N GLY A 166 -15.20 11.08 -3.66
CA GLY A 166 -15.71 12.29 -3.02
C GLY A 166 -16.73 13.05 -3.84
N SER A 167 -17.25 14.12 -3.25
CA SER A 167 -18.14 15.07 -3.92
C SER A 167 -17.41 15.86 -5.02
N GLN A 168 -18.16 16.54 -5.88
CA GLN A 168 -17.60 17.47 -6.89
C GLN A 168 -16.66 18.55 -6.31
N ARG A 169 -16.77 18.87 -5.02
CA ARG A 169 -15.95 19.90 -4.36
C ARG A 169 -14.70 19.35 -3.70
N VAL A 170 -14.73 18.09 -3.27
CA VAL A 170 -13.68 17.50 -2.42
C VAL A 170 -13.52 16.03 -2.78
N LEU A 171 -12.29 15.64 -3.12
CA LEU A 171 -11.88 14.27 -3.43
C LEU A 171 -12.66 13.63 -4.60
N GLU A 172 -13.09 14.43 -5.59
CA GLU A 172 -13.71 13.89 -6.81
C GLU A 172 -12.76 12.89 -7.49
N LYS A 173 -13.25 11.67 -7.78
CA LYS A 173 -12.47 10.54 -8.35
C LYS A 173 -11.25 10.12 -7.50
N GLN A 174 -11.23 10.49 -6.23
CA GLN A 174 -10.19 10.13 -5.27
C GLN A 174 -10.78 9.31 -4.12
N TRP A 175 -9.95 8.49 -3.48
CA TRP A 175 -10.38 7.71 -2.31
C TRP A 175 -10.91 8.61 -1.20
N THR A 176 -12.04 8.23 -0.60
CA THR A 176 -12.58 8.87 0.62
C THR A 176 -12.31 8.03 1.87
N SER A 177 -11.88 6.79 1.69
CA SER A 177 -11.61 5.81 2.73
C SER A 177 -10.12 5.46 2.91
N PHE A 178 -9.22 6.11 2.18
CA PHE A 178 -7.79 5.85 2.26
C PHE A 178 -7.24 6.30 3.61
N LEU A 179 -6.72 5.34 4.38
CA LEU A 179 -6.04 5.55 5.64
C LEU A 179 -4.79 4.68 5.69
N LYS A 180 -3.72 5.14 6.35
CA LYS A 180 -2.48 4.35 6.54
C LYS A 180 -1.94 4.40 7.97
N ALA A 181 -1.38 3.28 8.41
CA ALA A 181 -0.80 3.10 9.73
C ALA A 181 0.62 2.52 9.62
N ARG A 182 1.49 2.80 10.60
CA ARG A 182 2.83 2.19 10.67
C ARG A 182 2.72 0.75 11.16
N LEU A 183 3.43 -0.17 10.53
CA LEU A 183 3.63 -1.53 11.04
C LEU A 183 4.77 -1.54 12.06
N ASN A 184 4.55 -2.21 13.18
CA ASN A 184 5.55 -2.36 14.23
C ASN A 184 6.09 -3.80 14.24
N CYS A 185 7.27 -4.00 13.65
CA CYS A 185 8.06 -5.22 13.82
C CYS A 185 9.31 -4.86 14.61
N SER A 186 9.31 -5.19 15.91
CA SER A 186 10.41 -4.83 16.80
C SER A 186 10.67 -5.92 17.85
N VAL A 187 11.92 -5.97 18.31
CA VAL A 187 12.32 -6.77 19.46
C VAL A 187 12.27 -5.87 20.70
N PRO A 188 11.54 -6.26 21.76
CA PRO A 188 11.47 -5.50 23.00
C PRO A 188 12.82 -5.53 23.76
N GLY A 189 13.13 -4.44 24.45
CA GLY A 189 14.33 -4.24 25.26
C GLY A 189 14.29 -2.87 25.94
N ASP A 190 15.39 -2.43 26.56
CA ASP A 190 15.50 -1.09 27.17
C ASP A 190 15.18 0.02 26.16
N SER A 191 15.59 -0.19 24.91
CA SER A 191 15.06 0.52 23.75
C SER A 191 14.62 -0.51 22.70
N HIS A 192 13.49 -0.25 22.05
CA HIS A 192 12.95 -1.15 21.03
C HIS A 192 13.83 -1.13 19.79
N PHE A 193 14.24 -2.30 19.29
CA PHE A 193 14.95 -2.42 18.02
C PHE A 193 13.96 -2.72 16.88
N TYR A 194 13.83 -1.82 15.91
CA TYR A 194 12.83 -1.90 14.84
C TYR A 194 13.41 -2.42 13.52
N PHE A 195 12.71 -3.38 12.91
CA PHE A 195 12.92 -3.79 11.53
C PHE A 195 11.95 -3.00 10.64
N ASN A 196 12.42 -1.88 10.08
CA ASN A 196 11.54 -0.90 9.43
C ASN A 196 11.26 -1.16 7.95
N VAL A 197 12.00 -2.04 7.27
CA VAL A 197 11.95 -2.19 5.81
C VAL A 197 11.24 -3.50 5.44
N ILE A 198 9.94 -3.46 5.18
CA ILE A 198 9.15 -4.63 4.75
C ILE A 198 9.59 -5.08 3.35
N GLN A 199 9.77 -6.38 3.19
CA GLN A 199 10.27 -7.02 1.97
C GLN A 199 9.21 -7.88 1.28
N ALA A 200 8.43 -8.62 2.06
CA ALA A 200 7.38 -9.51 1.58
C ALA A 200 6.27 -9.64 2.62
N VAL A 201 5.05 -9.94 2.15
CA VAL A 201 3.88 -10.24 3.00
C VAL A 201 3.14 -11.42 2.36
N THR A 202 2.58 -12.30 3.19
CA THR A 202 1.74 -13.41 2.72
C THR A 202 0.31 -12.94 2.43
N ASP A 203 -0.46 -13.78 1.75
CA ASP A 203 -1.91 -13.72 1.88
C ASP A 203 -2.35 -14.02 3.32
N ILE A 204 -3.64 -13.87 3.60
CA ILE A 204 -4.19 -14.10 4.93
C ILE A 204 -4.17 -15.60 5.22
N LEU A 205 -3.53 -15.94 6.33
CA LEU A 205 -3.43 -17.30 6.85
C LEU A 205 -4.27 -17.41 8.12
N GLU A 206 -4.79 -18.60 8.41
CA GLU A 206 -5.39 -18.91 9.70
C GLU A 206 -4.35 -19.58 10.60
N LEU A 207 -3.92 -18.89 11.67
CA LEU A 207 -3.02 -19.44 12.69
C LEU A 207 -3.73 -19.40 14.04
N ASP A 208 -3.86 -20.56 14.70
CA ASP A 208 -4.54 -20.70 15.99
C ASP A 208 -5.96 -20.08 16.02
N GLY A 209 -6.69 -20.20 14.90
CA GLY A 209 -8.04 -19.65 14.71
C GLY A 209 -8.08 -18.13 14.55
N ARG A 210 -6.95 -17.50 14.22
CA ARG A 210 -6.85 -16.06 13.96
C ARG A 210 -6.42 -15.79 12.52
N PRO A 211 -7.07 -14.84 11.83
CA PRO A 211 -6.63 -14.39 10.52
C PRO A 211 -5.38 -13.51 10.66
N VAL A 212 -4.25 -13.97 10.13
CA VAL A 212 -2.97 -13.28 10.23
C VAL A 212 -2.28 -13.11 8.88
N VAL A 213 -1.45 -12.09 8.77
CA VAL A 213 -0.46 -11.97 7.70
C VAL A 213 0.94 -12.10 8.29
N LEU A 214 1.80 -12.86 7.62
CA LEU A 214 3.22 -12.92 7.95
C LEU A 214 3.96 -11.93 7.05
N ALA A 215 4.84 -11.12 7.63
CA ALA A 215 5.62 -10.15 6.89
C ALA A 215 7.11 -10.25 7.26
N VAL A 216 7.95 -10.21 6.22
CA VAL A 216 9.41 -10.19 6.35
C VAL A 216 9.88 -8.75 6.32
N PHE A 217 10.72 -8.38 7.28
CA PHE A 217 11.32 -7.05 7.39
C PHE A 217 12.83 -7.17 7.42
N SER A 218 13.52 -6.13 6.98
CA SER A 218 14.95 -5.96 7.14
C SER A 218 15.28 -4.65 7.87
N THR A 219 16.53 -4.55 8.32
CA THR A 219 17.14 -3.28 8.69
C THR A 219 17.40 -2.42 7.44
N PRO A 220 17.60 -1.09 7.58
CA PRO A 220 18.01 -0.23 6.47
C PRO A 220 19.34 -0.66 5.82
N ALA A 221 19.52 -0.37 4.53
CA ALA A 221 20.71 -0.80 3.77
C ALA A 221 22.04 -0.26 4.33
N ASN A 222 22.04 0.90 4.99
CA ASN A 222 23.22 1.53 5.58
C ASN A 222 23.44 1.13 7.05
N SER A 223 22.88 0.01 7.50
CA SER A 223 22.99 -0.49 8.87
C SER A 223 23.44 -1.95 8.88
N ILE A 224 23.70 -2.50 10.07
CA ILE A 224 24.05 -3.91 10.21
C ILE A 224 22.91 -4.76 9.62
N PRO A 225 23.21 -5.65 8.65
CA PRO A 225 22.18 -6.47 8.01
C PRO A 225 21.45 -7.35 9.02
N GLY A 226 20.14 -7.16 9.13
CA GLY A 226 19.27 -7.96 9.96
C GLY A 226 17.93 -8.15 9.28
N SER A 227 17.27 -9.26 9.54
CA SER A 227 15.94 -9.58 9.06
C SER A 227 15.08 -10.16 10.18
N ALA A 228 13.78 -9.89 10.14
CA ALA A 228 12.82 -10.44 11.07
C ALA A 228 11.54 -10.83 10.35
N VAL A 229 10.84 -11.84 10.88
CA VAL A 229 9.49 -12.21 10.45
C VAL A 229 8.53 -11.84 11.56
N CYS A 230 7.52 -11.02 11.25
CA CYS A 230 6.47 -10.63 12.19
C CYS A 230 5.11 -11.11 11.70
N ALA A 231 4.29 -11.62 12.62
CA ALA A 231 2.90 -11.97 12.39
C ALA A 231 1.97 -10.84 12.86
N PHE A 232 1.03 -10.42 12.02
CA PHE A 232 0.04 -9.40 12.33
C PHE A 232 -1.37 -9.97 12.25
N ASP A 233 -2.11 -9.90 13.36
CA ASP A 233 -3.53 -10.26 13.42
C ASP A 233 -4.37 -9.20 12.69
N MET A 234 -5.09 -9.61 11.65
CA MET A 234 -5.89 -8.70 10.82
C MET A 234 -6.98 -7.98 11.62
N THR A 235 -7.48 -8.58 12.71
CA THR A 235 -8.41 -7.92 13.62
C THR A 235 -7.76 -6.74 14.34
N GLN A 236 -6.52 -6.90 14.77
CA GLN A 236 -5.75 -5.82 15.41
C GLN A 236 -5.35 -4.75 14.40
N VAL A 237 -4.94 -5.15 13.20
CA VAL A 237 -4.65 -4.23 12.09
C VAL A 237 -5.88 -3.37 11.79
N ALA A 238 -7.06 -3.97 11.71
CA ALA A 238 -8.30 -3.25 11.47
C ALA A 238 -8.66 -2.26 12.60
N ALA A 239 -8.48 -2.67 13.86
CA ALA A 239 -8.80 -1.84 15.03
C ALA A 239 -7.98 -0.53 15.08
N VAL A 240 -6.76 -0.50 14.53
CA VAL A 240 -5.90 0.70 14.51
C VAL A 240 -6.52 1.84 13.74
N PHE A 241 -7.28 1.53 12.69
CA PHE A 241 -7.93 2.51 11.85
C PHE A 241 -9.21 3.09 12.48
N GLU A 242 -9.70 2.50 13.57
CA GLU A 242 -10.77 3.05 14.41
C GLU A 242 -10.21 3.87 15.59
N GLY A 243 -8.88 3.94 15.72
CA GLY A 243 -8.20 4.69 16.77
C GLY A 243 -8.05 6.18 16.46
N ARG A 244 -7.28 6.87 17.30
CA ARG A 244 -6.97 8.29 17.11
C ARG A 244 -6.10 8.50 15.88
N PHE A 245 -6.43 9.54 15.13
CA PHE A 245 -5.61 10.07 14.05
C PHE A 245 -4.46 10.91 14.62
N ARG A 246 -3.40 11.06 13.84
CA ARG A 246 -2.26 11.94 14.07
C ARG A 246 -2.38 13.14 13.16
N GLU A 247 -2.21 14.32 13.72
CA GLU A 247 -2.12 15.57 12.98
C GLU A 247 -0.79 16.25 13.20
N GLN A 248 -0.47 17.17 12.30
CA GLN A 248 0.63 18.10 12.42
C GLN A 248 0.04 19.51 12.37
N LYS A 249 0.05 20.23 13.50
CA LYS A 249 -0.62 21.53 13.66
C LYS A 249 0.05 22.65 12.83
N SER A 250 1.37 22.61 12.70
CA SER A 250 2.17 23.43 11.77
C SER A 250 3.28 22.60 11.12
N PRO A 251 3.83 22.98 9.96
CA PRO A 251 4.87 22.20 9.26
C PRO A 251 6.10 21.82 10.11
N GLU A 252 6.41 22.64 11.13
CA GLU A 252 7.53 22.47 12.05
C GLU A 252 7.16 21.71 13.33
N SER A 253 5.85 21.56 13.61
CA SER A 253 5.38 20.87 14.82
C SER A 253 5.58 19.36 14.73
N ILE A 254 5.74 18.72 15.89
CA ILE A 254 5.71 17.27 16.00
C ILE A 254 4.31 16.73 15.70
N TRP A 255 4.25 15.49 15.21
CA TRP A 255 2.97 14.82 15.00
C TRP A 255 2.35 14.42 16.33
N THR A 256 1.16 14.93 16.62
CA THR A 256 0.41 14.64 17.84
C THR A 256 -0.90 13.92 17.53
N PRO A 257 -1.44 13.08 18.43
CA PRO A 257 -2.80 12.61 18.29
C PRO A 257 -3.77 13.79 18.20
N VAL A 258 -4.81 13.66 17.36
CA VAL A 258 -5.90 14.64 17.28
C VAL A 258 -6.63 14.64 18.62
N ASP A 259 -6.73 15.83 19.22
CA ASP A 259 -7.45 16.05 20.47
C ASP A 259 -8.96 15.92 20.22
N MET A 260 -9.65 15.08 21.00
CA MET A 260 -11.11 15.08 21.02
C MET A 260 -11.60 16.20 21.96
N PRO A 261 -12.60 17.00 21.57
CA PRO A 261 -13.31 17.84 22.52
C PRO A 261 -13.90 16.97 23.64
N LEU A 262 -13.64 17.32 24.90
CA LEU A 262 -14.21 16.65 26.08
C LEU A 262 -15.74 16.55 25.95
N GLY A 263 -16.29 15.33 26.01
CA GLY A 263 -17.73 15.08 26.15
C GLY A 263 -18.45 14.28 25.06
N TRP A 264 -17.76 13.70 24.07
CA TRP A 264 -18.42 12.98 22.96
C TRP A 264 -17.82 11.59 22.73
N GLY A 265 -18.67 10.55 22.77
CA GLY A 265 -18.31 9.18 22.43
C GLY A 265 -18.30 8.94 20.91
N TRP A 266 -17.51 7.96 20.46
CA TRP A 266 -17.51 7.52 19.06
C TRP A 266 -18.83 6.82 18.74
N GLY A 267 -19.53 7.26 17.69
CA GLY A 267 -20.70 6.55 17.17
C GLY A 267 -22.04 6.83 17.85
N GLU A 268 -22.31 8.06 18.29
CA GLU A 268 -23.66 8.48 18.68
C GLU A 268 -24.33 9.38 17.61
N PRO A 269 -25.65 9.17 17.32
CA PRO A 269 -26.41 10.07 16.46
C PRO A 269 -26.54 11.46 17.11
N GLY A 270 -26.09 12.51 16.42
CA GLY A 270 -26.18 13.88 16.90
C GLY A 270 -27.21 14.69 16.12
N TRP A 271 -28.03 15.48 16.81
CA TRP A 271 -28.98 16.40 16.18
C TRP A 271 -28.25 17.64 15.63
N ASN A 272 -28.36 17.91 14.32
CA ASN A 272 -27.74 19.08 13.71
C ASN A 272 -28.71 20.28 13.69
N GLN A 273 -28.57 21.21 14.65
CA GLN A 273 -29.42 22.41 14.74
C GLN A 273 -29.36 23.33 13.50
N GLN A 274 -28.28 23.30 12.70
CA GLN A 274 -28.18 24.14 11.49
C GLN A 274 -28.89 23.54 10.27
N GLU A 275 -29.02 22.22 10.21
CA GLU A 275 -29.59 21.51 9.04
C GLU A 275 -30.92 20.82 9.36
N GLY A 276 -31.38 20.84 10.61
CA GLY A 276 -32.64 20.21 11.03
C GLY A 276 -32.71 18.73 10.66
N THR A 277 -31.59 17.99 10.73
CA THR A 277 -31.51 16.56 10.40
C THR A 277 -30.67 15.77 11.40
N TRP A 278 -31.04 14.49 11.60
CA TRP A 278 -30.30 13.53 12.41
C TRP A 278 -29.12 13.02 11.56
N GLY A 279 -27.90 13.09 12.08
CA GLY A 279 -26.72 12.67 11.34
C GLY A 279 -25.56 12.24 12.21
N TRP A 280 -24.68 11.44 11.62
CA TRP A 280 -23.39 11.08 12.21
C TRP A 280 -22.42 12.25 12.05
N ARG A 281 -22.03 12.91 13.14
CA ARG A 281 -21.09 14.03 13.08
C ARG A 281 -19.65 13.50 13.06
N TRP A 282 -19.19 13.07 11.89
CA TRP A 282 -17.76 13.04 11.58
C TRP A 282 -17.27 14.49 11.53
N GLY A 283 -16.14 14.79 12.17
CA GLY A 283 -15.60 16.14 12.33
C GLY A 283 -15.67 16.97 11.05
N ARG A 284 -16.69 17.82 10.91
CA ARG A 284 -16.75 18.85 9.88
C ARG A 284 -15.81 19.98 10.28
N ARG A 285 -14.55 19.83 9.89
CA ARG A 285 -13.78 20.92 9.27
C ARG A 285 -13.36 20.39 7.90
N TRP A 286 -14.21 20.66 6.90
CA TRP A 286 -13.83 20.50 5.51
C TRP A 286 -12.73 21.51 5.21
N GLY A 287 -11.49 21.03 5.28
CA GLY A 287 -10.28 21.80 5.09
C GLY A 287 -9.11 20.99 5.61
N GLN A 288 -8.42 20.26 4.73
CA GLN A 288 -7.11 19.64 4.97
C GLN A 288 -6.84 19.13 6.40
N GLY A 289 -7.79 18.38 6.98
CA GLY A 289 -7.62 17.69 8.25
C GLY A 289 -6.81 16.43 8.05
N GLN A 290 -5.49 16.62 8.01
CA GLN A 290 -4.46 15.65 7.62
C GLN A 290 -4.19 14.65 8.75
N GLY A 291 -5.13 13.73 8.97
CA GLY A 291 -5.07 12.71 10.02
C GLY A 291 -4.52 11.37 9.53
N GLN A 292 -3.39 10.88 10.06
CA GLN A 292 -2.96 9.48 9.85
C GLN A 292 -3.33 8.61 11.06
N PRO A 293 -3.95 7.42 10.89
CA PRO A 293 -4.13 6.48 12.00
C PRO A 293 -2.85 6.19 12.80
N GLY A 294 -3.04 5.65 14.00
CA GLY A 294 -1.96 5.32 14.93
C GLY A 294 -0.99 4.22 14.47
N LEU A 295 -0.19 3.75 15.42
CA LEU A 295 0.76 2.65 15.22
C LEU A 295 0.02 1.31 15.33
N VAL A 296 0.24 0.38 14.38
CA VAL A 296 -0.24 -1.00 14.52
C VAL A 296 0.47 -1.64 15.71
N PRO A 297 -0.24 -2.39 16.58
CA PRO A 297 0.38 -3.14 17.66
C PRO A 297 1.58 -3.95 17.17
N ALA A 298 2.56 -4.15 18.06
CA ALA A 298 3.75 -4.92 17.73
C ALA A 298 3.33 -6.30 17.21
N GLY A 299 3.72 -6.61 15.98
CA GLY A 299 3.55 -7.94 15.42
C GLY A 299 4.34 -8.94 16.24
N ARG A 300 3.83 -10.15 16.38
CA ARG A 300 4.56 -11.22 17.08
C ARG A 300 5.78 -11.57 16.24
N VAL A 301 6.98 -11.34 16.79
CA VAL A 301 8.23 -11.74 16.13
C VAL A 301 8.31 -13.26 16.14
N MET A 302 8.33 -13.85 14.94
CA MET A 302 8.38 -15.30 14.72
C MET A 302 9.82 -15.80 14.55
N GLY A 303 10.73 -14.91 14.16
CA GLY A 303 12.15 -15.22 14.03
C GLY A 303 12.96 -13.99 13.63
N VAL A 304 14.23 -13.97 14.03
CA VAL A 304 15.21 -12.93 13.70
C VAL A 304 16.48 -13.59 13.19
N ALA A 305 17.05 -13.03 12.12
CA ALA A 305 18.35 -13.39 11.58
C ALA A 305 19.21 -12.14 11.49
N VAL A 306 20.44 -12.19 12.01
CA VAL A 306 21.41 -11.10 11.94
C VAL A 306 22.61 -11.59 11.16
N GLY A 307 22.99 -10.88 10.10
CA GLY A 307 24.18 -11.18 9.32
C GLY A 307 25.41 -10.65 10.02
N SER A 308 26.32 -11.54 10.45
CA SER A 308 27.69 -11.18 10.77
C SER A 308 28.56 -11.37 9.54
N GLU A 309 28.97 -10.29 8.88
CA GLU A 309 30.19 -10.36 8.05
C GLU A 309 31.39 -10.38 9.00
N MET A 310 31.77 -11.58 9.45
CA MET A 310 33.14 -11.89 9.82
C MET A 310 33.54 -13.11 8.99
N GLY A 311 34.67 -12.98 8.30
CA GLY A 311 35.15 -13.93 7.30
C GLY A 311 35.03 -15.39 7.72
N THR A 312 34.64 -16.24 6.76
CA THR A 312 34.71 -17.70 6.81
C THR A 312 34.08 -18.34 8.07
N GLY A 313 32.77 -18.52 8.07
CA GLY A 313 32.10 -19.40 9.03
C GLY A 313 30.64 -19.04 9.25
N THR A 314 29.74 -19.58 8.42
CA THR A 314 28.30 -19.47 8.61
C THR A 314 27.88 -20.13 9.93
N ARG A 315 27.56 -19.32 10.95
CA ARG A 315 26.73 -19.73 12.09
C ARG A 315 25.41 -18.98 12.03
N THR A 316 24.37 -19.65 11.55
CA THR A 316 22.98 -19.24 11.71
C THR A 316 22.57 -19.44 13.18
N GLY A 317 22.56 -18.35 13.95
CA GLY A 317 21.95 -18.34 15.28
C GLY A 317 20.45 -18.11 15.16
N LEU A 318 19.64 -19.16 15.27
CA LEU A 318 18.20 -19.02 15.55
C LEU A 318 18.03 -18.63 17.02
N ALA A 319 17.77 -17.35 17.29
CA ALA A 319 17.27 -16.94 18.59
C ALA A 319 15.75 -17.24 18.63
N ARG A 320 15.34 -18.22 19.45
CA ARG A 320 13.93 -18.42 19.79
C ARG A 320 13.55 -17.36 20.83
N GLY A 321 12.60 -16.49 20.48
CA GLY A 321 11.89 -15.58 21.38
C GLY A 321 10.50 -16.09 21.68
#